data_AF-A0A1G1BJH3-F1
#
_entry.id   AF-A0A1G1BJH3-F1
#
_cell.length_a   1.000
_cell.length_b   1.000
_cell.length_c   1.000
_cell.angle_alpha   90.00
_cell.angle_beta   90.00
_cell.angle_gamma   90.00
#
_symmetry.space_group_name_H-M   'P 1'
#
loop_
_entity.id
_entity.type
_entity.pdbx_description
1 polymer ?
#
loop_
_entity_poly.entity_id
_entity_poly.type
_entity_poly.pdbx_seq_one_letter_code
_entity_poly.pdbx_strand_id
1 'polypeptide(L)' 'MKQTPLRAIKKHCLECSCFEKKQVRECVIKDCVLFPYRHGNNPQRKGISGKKNLNSTNSFENGNVTALTA' A
#
# COMPACT_ATOMS: atom_id res chain seq x y z
N MET A 1 10.87 1.71 11.35
CA MET A 1 10.68 2.01 9.90
C MET A 1 10.40 3.50 9.73
N LYS A 2 11.14 4.21 8.85
CA LYS A 2 10.90 5.63 8.55
C LYS A 2 9.51 5.79 7.92
N GLN A 3 8.59 6.47 8.60
CA GLN A 3 7.30 6.84 8.02
C GLN A 3 7.52 7.95 7.00
N THR A 4 7.22 7.66 5.75
CA THR A 4 7.17 8.68 4.69
C THR A 4 5.71 9.05 4.45
N PRO A 5 5.42 10.28 3.99
CA PRO A 5 4.05 10.70 3.72
C PRO A 5 3.27 9.72 2.83
N LEU A 6 3.93 9.15 1.81
CA LEU A 6 3.34 8.14 0.94
C LEU A 6 2.99 6.82 1.66
N ARG A 7 3.82 6.40 2.64
CA ARG A 7 3.51 5.21 3.45
C ARG A 7 2.36 5.48 4.42
N ALA A 8 2.29 6.69 4.98
CA ALA A 8 1.18 7.10 5.82
C ALA A 8 -0.15 7.13 5.04
N ILE A 9 -0.16 7.72 3.83
CA ILE A 9 -1.33 7.72 2.95
C ILE A 9 -1.76 6.30 2.61
N LYS A 10 -0.83 5.41 2.23
CA LYS A 10 -1.15 4.01 1.95
C LYS A 10 -1.77 3.30 3.16
N LYS A 11 -1.26 3.57 4.37
CA LYS A 11 -1.83 3.02 5.61
C LYS A 11 -3.24 3.55 5.86
N HIS A 12 -3.47 4.84 5.67
CA HIS A 12 -4.78 5.44 5.78
C HIS A 12 -5.79 4.86 4.78
N CYS A 13 -5.38 4.64 3.52
CA CYS A 13 -6.24 3.98 2.53
C CYS A 13 -6.58 2.54 2.93
N LEU A 14 -5.65 1.82 3.55
CA LEU A 14 -5.93 0.49 4.10
C LEU A 14 -6.94 0.56 5.25
N GLU A 15 -6.76 1.48 6.20
CA GLU A 15 -7.71 1.69 7.31
C GLU A 15 -9.11 2.05 6.80
N CYS A 16 -9.21 2.97 5.83
CA CYS A 16 -10.47 3.35 5.18
C CYS A 16 -11.15 2.18 4.47
N SER A 17 -10.38 1.22 3.95
CA SER A 17 -10.85 0.02 3.27
C SER A 17 -11.00 -1.21 4.19
N CYS A 18 -11.10 -1.01 5.51
CA CYS A 18 -11.16 -2.09 6.50
C CYS A 18 -10.00 -3.10 6.37
N PHE A 19 -8.80 -2.60 6.11
CA PHE A 19 -7.57 -3.35 5.85
C PHE A 19 -7.61 -4.27 4.62
N GLU A 20 -8.60 -4.12 3.76
CA GLU A 20 -8.72 -4.91 2.53
C GLU A 20 -7.93 -4.27 1.38
N LYS A 21 -6.84 -4.93 0.97
CA LYS A 21 -5.97 -4.47 -0.14
C LYS A 21 -6.72 -4.42 -1.48
N LYS A 22 -7.72 -5.28 -1.68
CA LYS A 22 -8.53 -5.35 -2.90
C LYS A 22 -9.37 -4.09 -3.07
N GLN A 23 -10.06 -3.67 -2.00
CA GLN A 23 -10.83 -2.43 -1.93
C GLN A 23 -9.96 -1.19 -2.21
N VAL A 24 -8.71 -1.14 -1.76
CA VAL A 24 -7.80 -0.02 -2.11
C VAL A 24 -7.50 0.02 -3.62
N ARG A 25 -7.40 -1.13 -4.28
CA ARG A 25 -7.16 -1.22 -5.74
C ARG A 25 -8.41 -0.86 -6.53
N GLU A 26 -9.55 -1.40 -6.10
CA GLU A 26 -10.87 -1.27 -6.71
C GLU A 26 -11.71 -0.13 -6.09
N CYS A 27 -11.05 0.84 -5.46
CA CYS A 27 -11.72 1.94 -4.77
C CYS A 27 -12.59 2.72 -5.76
N VAL A 28 -13.90 2.79 -5.46
CA VAL A 28 -14.90 3.46 -6.31
C VAL A 28 -14.90 4.98 -6.13
N ILE A 29 -14.31 5.49 -5.05
CA ILE A 29 -14.28 6.91 -4.70
C ILE A 29 -13.15 7.62 -5.48
N LYS A 30 -13.42 7.91 -6.75
CA LYS A 30 -12.46 8.58 -7.65
C LYS A 30 -12.24 10.06 -7.27
N ASP A 31 -13.19 10.68 -6.60
CA ASP A 31 -13.14 12.08 -6.16
C ASP A 31 -12.31 12.29 -4.88
N CYS A 32 -11.71 11.23 -4.33
CA CYS A 32 -10.86 11.34 -3.17
C CYS A 32 -9.52 12.03 -3.52
N VAL A 33 -9.13 13.06 -2.75
CA VAL A 33 -7.84 13.76 -2.90
C VAL A 33 -6.64 12.80 -2.77
N LEU A 34 -6.81 11.71 -2.01
CA LEU A 34 -5.77 10.70 -1.81
C LEU A 34 -5.78 9.60 -2.89
N PHE A 35 -6.79 9.55 -3.78
CA PHE A 35 -6.92 8.55 -4.84
C PHE A 35 -5.64 8.35 -5.69
N PRO A 36 -4.94 9.40 -6.16
CA PRO A 36 -3.70 9.22 -6.92
C PRO A 36 -2.54 8.63 -6.10
N TYR A 37 -2.57 8.79 -4.77
CA TYR A 37 -1.49 8.40 -3.86
C TYR A 37 -1.75 7.08 -3.12
N ARG A 38 -2.95 6.48 -3.27
CA ARG A 38 -3.42 5.31 -2.51
C ARG A 38 -2.48 4.10 -2.53
N HIS A 39 -1.67 3.97 -3.57
CA HIS A 39 -0.70 2.88 -3.71
C HIS A 39 0.65 3.14 -3.00
N GLY A 40 0.82 4.30 -2.36
CA GLY A 40 2.09 4.74 -1.79
C GLY A 40 3.10 5.20 -2.84
N ASN A 41 2.62 5.61 -4.02
CA ASN A 41 3.43 6.12 -5.12
C ASN A 41 2.97 7.54 -5.47
N ASN A 42 3.90 8.41 -5.83
CA ASN A 42 3.60 9.75 -6.32
C ASN A 42 3.63 9.75 -7.87
N PRO A 43 2.48 9.94 -8.55
CA PRO A 43 2.44 10.00 -10.01
C PRO A 43 3.19 11.21 -10.60
N GLN A 44 3.28 12.34 -9.89
CA GLN A 44 4.01 13.53 -10.33
C GLN A 44 5.54 13.35 -10.32
N ARG A 45 6.04 12.28 -9.69
CA ARG A 45 7.47 11.93 -9.73
C ARG A 45 7.82 10.88 -10.78
N LYS A 46 6.88 10.53 -11.67
CA LYS A 46 7.14 9.59 -12.77
C LYS A 46 8.13 10.23 -13.76
N GLY A 47 9.34 9.67 -13.86
CA GLY A 47 10.41 10.17 -14.75
C GLY A 47 11.57 10.89 -14.07
N ILE A 48 11.43 11.29 -12.80
CA ILE A 48 12.49 12.01 -12.04
C ILE A 48 13.27 11.04 -11.14
N SER A 49 12.81 9.80 -10.99
CA SER A 49 13.45 8.85 -10.07
C SER A 49 14.82 8.43 -10.60
N GLY A 50 15.88 9.03 -10.03
CA GLY A 50 17.21 8.46 -10.03
C GLY A 50 17.16 6.99 -9.61
N LYS A 51 18.01 6.18 -10.24
CA LYS A 51 18.09 4.71 -10.15
C LYS A 51 17.73 4.20 -8.74
N LYS A 52 16.62 3.46 -8.60
CA LYS A 52 16.29 2.77 -7.34
C LYS A 52 16.99 1.42 -7.35
N ASN A 53 17.86 1.17 -6.37
CA ASN A 53 18.38 -0.18 -6.10
C ASN A 53 17.22 -1.07 -5.65
N LEU A 54 16.90 -2.09 -6.46
CA LEU A 54 15.70 -2.93 -6.36
C LEU A 54 15.86 -4.09 -5.34
N ASN A 55 16.56 -3.86 -4.22
CA ASN A 55 16.96 -4.94 -3.31
C ASN A 55 16.18 -4.89 -1.98
N SER A 56 14.86 -4.70 -1.99
CA SER A 56 14.06 -4.67 -0.76
C SER A 56 12.75 -5.42 -0.89
N THR A 57 12.82 -6.71 -1.15
CA THR A 57 11.75 -7.65 -0.83
C THR A 57 11.95 -8.12 0.61
N ASN A 58 11.33 -7.45 1.58
CA ASN A 58 11.14 -8.06 2.90
C ASN A 58 9.93 -8.99 2.81
N SER A 59 10.24 -10.28 2.93
CA SER A 59 9.34 -11.40 3.19
C SER A 59 8.29 -11.01 4.24
N PHE A 60 7.01 -11.20 3.92
CA PHE A 60 5.95 -11.21 4.91
C PHE A 60 5.14 -12.49 4.71
N GLU A 61 5.71 -13.54 5.29
CA GLU A 61 5.07 -14.69 5.95
C GLU A 61 3.74 -15.17 5.37
N ASN A 62 3.82 -16.33 4.70
CA ASN A 62 2.70 -17.26 4.60
C ASN A 62 2.29 -17.65 6.03
N GLY A 63 1.31 -16.94 6.59
CA GLY A 63 0.60 -17.40 7.77
C GLY A 63 -0.22 -18.63 7.41
N ASN A 64 0.35 -19.82 7.61
CA ASN A 64 -0.41 -21.06 7.72
C ASN A 64 -1.30 -20.95 8.97
N VAL A 65 -2.57 -20.59 8.78
CA VAL A 65 -3.60 -20.62 9.83
C VAL A 65 -4.50 -21.83 9.65
N THR A 66 -3.97 -23.03 9.87
CA THR A 66 -4.80 -24.22 10.08
C THR A 66 -4.14 -25.16 11.08
N ALA A 67 -4.22 -24.80 12.36
CA ALA A 67 -4.13 -25.75 13.47
C ALA A 67 -4.90 -25.18 14.63
N LEU A 68 -6.23 -25.33 14.62
CA LEU A 68 -7.14 -25.26 15.79
C LEU A 68 -8.60 -25.39 15.31
N THR A 69 -9.00 -26.60 14.91
CA THR A 69 -10.39 -27.06 15.03
C THR A 69 -10.43 -28.59 15.15
N ALA A 70 -10.92 -29.02 16.32
CA ALA A 70 -11.32 -30.36 16.76
C ALA A 70 -10.23 -31.41 16.99
#